data_AF-A0A418ZWY2-F1
#
_entry.id   AF-A0A418ZWY2-F1
#
_cell.length_a   1.000
_cell.length_b   1.000
_cell.length_c   1.000
_cell.angle_alpha   90.00
_cell.angle_beta   90.00
_cell.angle_gamma   90.00
#
_symmetry.space_group_name_H-M   'P 1'
#
loop_
_entity.id
_entity.type
_entity.pdbx_description
1 polymer ?
#
loop_
_entity_poly.entity_id
_entity_poly.type
_entity_poly.pdbx_seq_one_letter_code
_entity_poly.pdbx_strand_id
1 'polypeptide(L)' 'MPENRAFVIVMDSVGIGGAPDADRFFNDGRPDTGANTVGHIAAARPLNMPHLDRLGLGAALRLASGAEGPGRGAEPQGL' A
#
# COMPACT_ATOMS: atom_id res chain seq x y z
N MET A 1 -27.35 8.88 16.82
CA MET A 1 -26.80 8.82 15.45
C MET A 1 -25.64 7.83 15.42
N PRO A 2 -25.85 6.59 14.97
CA PRO A 2 -24.76 5.61 14.71
C PRO A 2 -23.72 6.12 13.70
N GLU A 3 -24.08 7.17 12.97
CA GLU A 3 -23.40 7.85 11.86
C GLU A 3 -22.33 8.88 12.25
N ASN A 4 -22.04 9.08 13.55
CA ASN A 4 -20.95 9.94 14.02
C ASN A 4 -19.71 9.16 14.51
N ARG A 5 -19.51 7.91 14.06
CA ARG A 5 -18.40 7.07 14.51
C ARG A 5 -17.41 6.81 13.38
N ALA A 6 -16.14 7.01 13.66
CA ALA A 6 -15.04 6.59 12.81
C ALA A 6 -14.30 5.42 13.45
N PHE A 7 -13.93 4.42 12.66
CA PHE A 7 -13.03 3.35 13.06
C PHE A 7 -11.69 3.57 12.35
N VAL A 8 -10.65 3.88 13.12
CA VAL A 8 -9.30 4.10 12.60
C VAL A 8 -8.46 2.86 12.91
N ILE A 9 -7.92 2.25 11.87
CA ILE A 9 -7.04 1.08 11.97
C ILE A 9 -5.70 1.47 11.36
N VAL A 10 -4.64 1.38 12.17
CA VAL A 10 -3.26 1.60 11.70
C VAL A 10 -2.63 0.24 11.45
N MET A 11 -2.26 -0.02 10.20
CA MET A 11 -1.43 -1.15 9.83
C MET A 11 0.03 -0.70 9.88
N ASP A 12 0.66 -0.86 11.03
CA ASP A 12 2.02 -0.35 11.25
C ASP A 12 2.98 -0.90 10.18
N SER A 13 3.79 0.01 9.63
CA SER A 13 4.82 -0.18 8.59
C SER A 13 4.36 -0.63 7.19
N VAL A 14 3.05 -0.74 6.91
CA VAL A 14 2.52 -1.21 5.62
C VAL A 14 2.56 -0.11 4.54
N GLY A 15 3.76 0.19 4.06
CA GLY A 15 4.02 1.18 3.01
C GLY A 15 3.73 0.68 1.58
N ILE A 16 3.29 1.58 0.71
CA ILE A 16 2.90 1.30 -0.69
C ILE A 16 3.81 1.98 -1.73
N GLY A 17 5.02 2.38 -1.34
CA GLY A 17 5.96 3.10 -2.19
C GLY A 17 6.71 4.19 -1.41
N GLY A 18 7.88 4.58 -1.93
CA GLY A 18 8.66 5.68 -1.39
C GLY A 18 7.91 7.00 -1.54
N ALA A 19 7.97 7.85 -0.51
CA ALA A 19 7.42 9.20 -0.58
C ALA A 19 8.22 10.07 -1.57
N PRO A 20 7.67 11.22 -2.02
CA PRO A 20 8.38 12.13 -2.92
C PRO A 20 9.74 12.63 -2.41
N ASP A 21 9.98 12.58 -1.10
CA ASP A 21 11.19 13.00 -0.42
C ASP A 21 12.03 11.83 0.14
N ALA A 22 11.78 10.60 -0.34
CA ALA A 22 12.47 9.39 0.10
C ALA A 22 13.99 9.40 -0.17
N ASP A 23 14.48 10.31 -1.02
CA ASP A 23 15.91 10.55 -1.25
C ASP A 23 16.63 11.16 -0.03
N ARG A 24 15.88 11.70 0.92
CA ARG A 24 16.42 12.32 2.15
C ARG A 24 16.52 11.35 3.32
N PHE A 25 15.99 10.14 3.20
CA PHE A 25 15.95 9.12 4.25
C PHE A 25 16.76 7.90 3.82
N PHE A 26 17.49 7.31 4.76
CA PHE A 26 18.49 6.30 4.46
C PHE A 26 18.40 5.10 5.40
N ASN A 27 18.57 3.92 4.81
CA ASN A 27 18.73 2.65 5.51
C ASN A 27 20.13 2.09 5.19
N ASP A 28 20.98 1.99 6.21
CA ASP A 28 22.39 1.58 6.08
C ASP A 28 23.15 2.32 4.95
N GLY A 29 22.91 3.63 4.83
CA GLY A 29 23.55 4.49 3.84
C GLY A 29 22.93 4.43 2.43
N ARG A 30 21.88 3.63 2.22
CA ARG A 30 21.12 3.57 0.97
C ARG A 30 19.84 4.41 1.09
N PRO A 31 19.53 5.31 0.13
CA PRO A 31 18.31 6.10 0.19
C PRO A 31 17.05 5.24 -0.02
N ASP A 32 15.94 5.67 0.57
CA ASP A 32 14.65 4.96 0.53
C ASP A 32 13.87 5.16 -0.79
N THR A 33 14.47 5.77 -1.82
CA THR A 33 13.83 6.05 -3.13
C THR A 33 13.24 4.83 -3.83
N GLY A 34 13.73 3.62 -3.50
CA GLY A 34 13.20 2.35 -4.01
C GLY A 34 12.32 1.59 -3.03
N ALA A 35 12.00 2.13 -1.86
CA ALA A 35 11.22 1.42 -0.85
C ALA A 35 9.77 1.18 -1.32
N ASN A 36 9.29 -0.06 -1.20
CA ASN A 36 7.89 -0.39 -1.44
C ASN A 36 7.53 -1.69 -0.71
N THR A 37 7.05 -1.60 0.54
CA THR A 37 6.80 -2.78 1.39
C THR A 37 5.79 -3.74 0.76
N VAL A 38 4.59 -3.26 0.43
CA VAL A 38 3.53 -4.09 -0.16
C VAL A 38 3.95 -4.63 -1.52
N GLY A 39 4.52 -3.78 -2.39
CA GLY A 39 4.98 -4.17 -3.73
C GLY A 39 6.06 -5.25 -3.68
N HIS A 40 7.08 -5.09 -2.82
CA HIS A 40 8.15 -6.08 -2.69
C HIS A 40 7.68 -7.39 -2.06
N ILE A 41 6.77 -7.36 -1.07
CA ILE A 41 6.18 -8.59 -0.52
C ILE A 41 5.40 -9.34 -1.60
N ALA A 42 4.58 -8.63 -2.38
CA ALA A 42 3.78 -9.22 -3.46
C ALA A 42 4.65 -9.80 -4.59
N ALA A 43 5.80 -9.18 -4.87
CA ALA A 43 6.77 -9.69 -5.83
C ALA A 43 7.51 -10.94 -5.31
N ALA A 44 7.79 -11.00 -4.01
CA ALA A 44 8.54 -12.10 -3.40
C ALA A 44 7.66 -13.34 -3.14
N ARG A 45 6.36 -13.17 -2.88
CA ARG A 45 5.45 -14.29 -2.58
C ARG A 45 3.98 -13.94 -2.85
N PRO A 46 3.10 -14.96 -3.01
CA PRO A 46 1.66 -14.72 -3.09
C PRO A 46 1.17 -13.94 -1.86
N LEU A 47 0.52 -12.80 -2.11
CA LEU A 47 -0.17 -12.01 -1.10
C LEU A 47 -1.64 -11.98 -1.51
N ASN A 48 -2.53 -12.56 -0.70
CA ASN A 48 -3.95 -12.67 -1.03
C ASN A 48 -4.77 -11.81 -0.05
N MET A 49 -5.21 -10.64 -0.49
CA MET A 49 -5.90 -9.66 0.36
C MET A 49 -7.20 -9.16 -0.29
N PRO A 50 -8.16 -10.06 -0.62
CA PRO A 50 -9.29 -9.73 -1.49
C PRO A 50 -10.22 -8.65 -0.89
N HIS A 51 -10.34 -8.60 0.43
CA HIS A 51 -11.14 -7.57 1.10
C HIS A 51 -10.49 -6.19 1.03
N LEU A 52 -9.17 -6.10 1.19
CA LEU A 52 -8.45 -4.84 1.15
C LEU A 52 -8.25 -4.35 -0.28
N ASP A 53 -8.08 -5.26 -1.25
CA ASP A 53 -8.06 -4.91 -2.66
C ASP A 53 -9.40 -4.30 -3.09
N ARG A 54 -10.52 -4.92 -2.69
CA ARG A 54 -11.87 -4.39 -2.88
C ARG A 54 -12.11 -3.03 -2.21
N LEU A 55 -11.46 -2.78 -1.06
CA LEU A 55 -11.47 -1.47 -0.39
C LEU A 55 -10.52 -0.45 -1.05
N GLY A 56 -9.72 -0.84 -2.04
CA GLY A 56 -8.88 0.04 -2.85
C GLY A 56 -7.37 -0.07 -2.62
N LEU A 57 -6.87 -1.07 -1.87
CA LEU A 57 -5.43 -1.21 -1.60
C LEU A 57 -4.60 -1.35 -2.90
N GLY A 58 -5.02 -2.16 -3.86
CA GLY A 58 -4.32 -2.33 -5.13
C GLY A 58 -4.32 -1.06 -5.98
N ALA A 59 -5.44 -0.33 -6.00
CA ALA A 59 -5.54 0.96 -6.67
C ALA A 59 -4.60 2.01 -6.02
N ALA A 60 -4.55 2.08 -4.69
CA ALA A 60 -3.66 2.97 -3.96
C ALA A 60 -2.18 2.66 -4.25
N LEU A 61 -1.78 1.38 -4.24
CA LEU A 61 -0.41 0.97 -4.58
C LEU A 61 -0.01 1.42 -5.99
N ARG A 62 -0.89 1.20 -6.98
CA ARG A 62 -0.66 1.60 -8.37
C ARG A 62 -0.51 3.12 -8.50
N LEU A 63 -1.34 3.89 -7.80
CA LEU A 63 -1.25 5.35 -7.79
C LEU A 63 0.03 5.85 -7.12
N ALA A 64 0.44 5.24 -6.01
CA ALA A 64 1.61 5.69 -5.24
C ALA A 64 2.95 5.35 -5.89
N SER A 65 3.03 4.20 -6.58
CA SER A 65 4.33 3.64 -7.00
C SER A 65 4.38 3.10 -8.43
N GLY A 66 3.24 3.00 -9.13
CA GLY A 66 3.13 2.32 -10.42
C GLY A 66 3.23 0.79 -10.35
N ALA A 67 3.45 0.20 -9.16
CA ALA A 67 3.54 -1.25 -9.00
C ALA A 67 2.17 -1.92 -9.18
N GLU A 68 2.16 -3.07 -9.84
CA GLU A 68 0.97 -3.94 -9.86
C GLU A 68 0.83 -4.67 -8.53
N GLY A 69 -0.34 -4.53 -7.89
CA GLY A 69 -0.61 -5.12 -6.59
C GLY A 69 -1.02 -6.59 -6.63
N PRO A 70 -0.95 -7.26 -5.47
CA PRO A 70 -1.51 -8.60 -5.31
C PRO A 70 -3.02 -8.59 -5.53
N GLY A 71 -3.55 -9.49 -6.36
CA GLY A 71 -5.00 -9.60 -6.61
C GLY A 71 -5.53 -8.86 -7.85
N ARG A 72 -4.65 -8.23 -8.65
CA ARG A 72 -4.88 -7.75 -10.02
C ARG A 72 -6.23 -7.06 -10.29
N GLY A 73 -6.45 -5.94 -9.60
CA GLY A 73 -7.29 -4.87 -10.14
C GLY A 73 -8.78 -5.07 -9.92
N ALA A 74 -9.19 -5.52 -8.73
CA ALA A 74 -10.58 -5.30 -8.35
C ALA A 74 -10.88 -3.79 -8.45
N GLU A 75 -11.94 -3.43 -9.17
CA GLU A 75 -12.48 -2.08 -9.12
C GLU A 75 -12.84 -1.77 -7.67
N PRO A 76 -12.29 -0.69 -7.07
CA PRO A 76 -12.60 -0.34 -5.70
C PRO A 76 -14.11 -0.20 -5.51
N GLN A 77 -14.65 -0.89 -4.50
CA GLN A 77 -16.06 -0.81 -4.15
C GLN A 77 -16.16 0.02 -2.88
N GLY A 78 -16.80 1.18 -3.02
CA GLY A 78 -17.18 1.99 -1.87
C GLY A 78 -18.12 1.25 -0.92
N LEU A 79 -18.35 1.86 0.25
CA LEU A 79 -19.43 1.47 1.15
C LEU A 79 -20.76 2.09 0.69
#